data_AF-A0A954YWM1-F1
#
_entry.id   AF-A0A954YWM1-F1
#
_cell.length_a   1.000
_cell.length_b   1.000
_cell.length_c   1.000
_cell.angle_alpha   90.00
_cell.angle_beta   90.00
_cell.angle_gamma   90.00
#
_symmetry.space_group_name_H-M   'P 1'
#
loop_
_entity.id
_entity.type
_entity.pdbx_description
1 polymer ?
#
loop_
_entity_poly.entity_id
_entity_poly.type
_entity_poly.pdbx_seq_one_letter_code
_entity_poly.pdbx_strand_id
1 'polypeptide(L)'
;MTEFLCLCLFIITLAPAPAGDERNDADENHVLIKGERYHVYPIDLLEARGVPVRRIPNEDNAAYRYFDAINLMPPADPEISDAIRNATNGEWPEGDLADRLDAYIDQCGPSLDIVREAARMPEYFLPLFGNESDSIYELLLPSLGDQRQLARILVVDAHRRALQGEHDAALENLMTTQRMSAQLGHGSTLIEGLVGTAIGAMASEQLAQIAEKNEIDSDALRRTVDEMDAIAADMPTFEEMLAVEEAISVSAVEDLVTDPRKFAAVSGSSPVGAFAVEQAGSGWNDLLASLRRVYLPDRAVKRHARDYYQRVREGVRPSKDGTPGTILEEDKLFESVPAWDIINQMLMPSLSNAYEISLRSRSNFERAKLRVAATAYQREHGSPPPSLDALVPAYLPRLNADPMTGYDFDYRPQAAESGGFVGLETVTRDNAEELRRKRRTPAILSPRASKWRRYVIGFSERYDFSESQRNSAEAILRDIEARAAAFERTQGARIKQLLDAGDTQTAKGRMKPLDRLFDEMTKRLERLPTAAQRAAVADSNTRED
;
A
#
# COMPACT_ATOMS: atom_id res chain seq x y z
N MET A 1 7.19 15.55 -4.48
CA MET A 1 7.21 14.07 -4.54
C MET A 1 8.60 13.49 -4.34
N THR A 2 9.65 14.22 -4.72
CA THR A 2 11.03 13.95 -4.35
C THR A 2 11.29 14.13 -2.84
N GLU A 3 10.54 15.00 -2.16
CA GLU A 3 10.82 15.34 -0.74
C GLU A 3 10.38 14.28 0.28
N PHE A 4 9.28 13.54 0.07
CA PHE A 4 8.81 12.54 1.05
C PHE A 4 9.51 11.18 0.92
N LEU A 5 9.95 10.81 -0.29
CA LEU A 5 10.86 9.67 -0.51
C LEU A 5 12.31 10.03 -0.14
N CYS A 6 12.71 11.31 -0.22
CA CYS A 6 14.01 11.77 0.30
C CYS A 6 14.10 11.71 1.83
N LEU A 7 13.00 11.88 2.56
CA LEU A 7 13.07 11.91 4.03
C LEU A 7 13.40 10.55 4.64
N CYS A 8 12.99 9.44 4.00
CA CYS A 8 13.40 8.09 4.39
C CYS A 8 14.81 7.71 3.90
N LEU A 9 15.45 8.56 3.08
CA LEU A 9 16.76 8.34 2.47
C LEU A 9 17.89 9.18 3.07
N PHE A 10 17.60 10.01 4.10
CA PHE A 10 18.56 10.96 4.67
C PHE A 10 18.99 10.68 6.12
N ILE A 11 18.75 9.47 6.64
CA ILE A 11 19.39 8.98 7.87
C ILE A 11 20.37 7.87 7.47
N ILE A 12 21.41 8.25 6.73
CA ILE A 12 22.64 7.46 6.59
C ILE A 12 23.75 8.35 7.13
N THR A 13 23.98 8.27 8.44
CA THR A 13 25.17 8.82 9.08
C THR A 13 26.09 7.68 9.46
N LEU A 14 27.22 7.63 8.76
CA LEU A 14 28.45 6.89 9.07
C LEU A 14 28.70 6.81 10.58
N ALA A 15 28.56 5.62 11.16
CA ALA A 15 29.18 5.28 12.44
C ALA A 15 30.49 4.51 12.17
N PRO A 16 31.59 4.79 12.88
CA PRO A 16 32.86 4.12 12.65
C PRO A 16 32.85 2.67 13.19
N ALA A 17 33.41 1.76 12.40
CA ALA A 17 33.52 0.33 12.71
C ALA A 17 34.35 0.04 13.98
N PRO A 18 33.93 -0.89 14.85
CA PRO A 18 34.85 -1.49 15.81
C PRO A 18 35.70 -2.58 15.14
N ALA A 19 37.00 -2.56 15.49
CA ALA A 19 38.02 -3.47 14.99
C ALA A 19 37.74 -4.93 15.37
N GLY A 20 38.12 -5.83 14.46
CA GLY A 20 37.75 -7.24 14.49
C GLY A 20 38.35 -8.06 15.62
N ASP A 21 37.70 -9.19 15.87
CA ASP A 21 38.30 -10.34 16.51
C ASP A 21 37.82 -11.62 15.82
N GLU A 22 38.71 -12.60 15.75
CA GLU A 22 38.67 -13.75 14.87
C GLU A 22 37.67 -14.82 15.35
N ARG A 23 37.06 -15.47 14.35
CA ARG A 23 36.16 -16.63 14.36
C ARG A 23 36.26 -17.53 15.60
N ASN A 24 35.13 -17.69 16.31
CA ASN A 24 34.82 -18.85 17.15
C ASN A 24 33.29 -19.05 17.27
N ASP A 25 32.79 -20.12 16.65
CA ASP A 25 31.60 -20.93 16.96
C ASP A 25 30.41 -20.27 17.71
N ALA A 26 29.59 -19.44 17.02
CA ALA A 26 28.15 -19.16 17.31
C ALA A 26 27.60 -18.00 16.41
N ASP A 27 27.88 -18.04 15.11
CA ASP A 27 27.68 -16.91 14.17
C ASP A 27 26.22 -16.72 13.67
N GLU A 28 25.20 -17.17 14.42
CA GLU A 28 23.79 -17.22 13.97
C GLU A 28 23.05 -15.86 14.03
N ASN A 29 23.58 -14.86 14.74
CA ASN A 29 22.87 -13.59 14.99
C ASN A 29 23.29 -12.41 14.09
N HIS A 30 24.06 -12.64 13.03
CA HIS A 30 24.48 -11.58 12.12
C HIS A 30 24.31 -11.95 10.66
N VAL A 31 24.04 -10.95 9.83
CA VAL A 31 23.97 -11.07 8.37
C VAL A 31 24.95 -10.08 7.74
N LEU A 32 25.64 -10.51 6.69
CA LEU A 32 26.47 -9.64 5.88
C LEU A 32 25.65 -9.08 4.71
N ILE A 33 25.64 -7.76 4.55
CA ILE A 33 25.02 -7.07 3.42
C ILE A 33 26.03 -6.04 2.91
N LYS A 34 26.51 -6.24 1.68
CA LYS A 34 27.54 -5.41 1.01
C LYS A 34 28.82 -5.25 1.84
N GLY A 35 29.21 -6.31 2.54
CA GLY A 35 30.39 -6.33 3.41
C GLY A 35 30.19 -5.69 4.78
N GLU A 36 29.02 -5.09 5.06
CA GLU A 36 28.66 -4.60 6.38
C GLU A 36 27.94 -5.68 7.19
N ARG A 37 28.21 -5.73 8.50
CA ARG A 37 27.68 -6.73 9.41
C ARG A 37 26.50 -6.14 10.19
N TYR A 38 25.31 -6.73 10.01
CA TYR A 38 24.07 -6.32 10.66
C TYR A 38 23.66 -7.36 11.70
N HIS A 39 23.28 -6.90 12.90
CA HIS A 39 22.76 -7.77 13.97
C HIS A 39 21.28 -8.06 13.75
N VAL A 40 20.91 -9.34 13.70
CA VAL A 40 19.52 -9.78 13.55
C VAL A 40 18.78 -9.56 14.87
N TYR A 41 17.68 -8.81 14.82
CA TYR A 41 16.86 -8.58 15.99
C TYR A 41 16.17 -9.89 16.43
N PRO A 42 16.21 -10.27 17.72
CA PRO A 42 15.70 -11.57 18.15
C PRO A 42 14.21 -11.77 17.85
N ILE A 43 13.90 -12.87 17.19
CA ILE A 43 12.52 -13.21 16.78
C ILE A 43 11.58 -13.41 17.98
N ASP A 44 12.11 -13.95 19.09
CA ASP A 44 11.35 -14.17 20.33
C ASP A 44 10.86 -12.84 20.93
N LEU A 45 11.63 -11.75 20.77
CA LEU A 45 11.24 -10.42 21.23
C LEU A 45 10.13 -9.83 20.35
N LEU A 46 10.16 -10.08 19.04
CA LEU A 46 9.09 -9.68 18.12
C LEU A 46 7.79 -10.42 18.43
N GLU A 47 7.84 -11.74 18.64
CA GLU A 47 6.67 -12.55 19.04
C GLU A 47 6.08 -12.08 20.36
N ALA A 48 6.92 -11.83 21.37
CA ALA A 48 6.47 -11.35 22.67
C ALA A 48 5.77 -9.98 22.59
N ARG A 49 6.11 -9.19 21.57
CA ARG A 49 5.50 -7.88 21.27
C ARG A 49 4.24 -7.97 20.39
N GLY A 50 3.84 -9.18 19.98
CA GLY A 50 2.67 -9.40 19.14
C GLY A 50 2.88 -9.09 17.67
N VAL A 51 4.13 -8.95 17.23
CA VAL A 51 4.49 -8.79 15.81
C VAL A 51 4.37 -10.15 15.13
N PRO A 52 3.64 -10.26 14.01
CA PRO A 52 3.60 -11.49 13.25
C PRO A 52 4.98 -11.84 12.71
N VAL A 53 5.48 -13.04 13.01
CA VAL A 53 6.76 -13.53 12.50
C VAL A 53 6.60 -14.93 11.91
N ARG A 54 7.55 -15.32 11.07
CA ARG A 54 7.65 -16.69 10.54
C ARG A 54 8.99 -17.28 10.92
N ARG A 55 8.98 -18.47 11.53
CA ARG A 55 10.19 -19.24 11.86
C ARG A 55 10.55 -20.14 10.68
N ILE A 56 11.37 -19.60 9.78
CA ILE A 56 11.83 -20.29 8.57
C ILE A 56 13.33 -20.53 8.72
N PRO A 57 13.84 -21.76 8.56
CA PRO A 57 15.28 -22.02 8.49
C PRO A 57 15.96 -21.15 7.42
N ASN A 58 17.20 -20.71 7.67
CA ASN A 58 17.88 -19.78 6.76
C ASN A 58 18.04 -20.36 5.34
N GLU A 59 18.27 -21.68 5.20
CA GLU A 59 18.34 -22.35 3.89
C GLU A 59 17.01 -22.34 3.12
N ASP A 60 15.88 -22.28 3.82
CA ASP A 60 14.54 -22.31 3.24
C ASP A 60 13.94 -20.89 3.09
N ASN A 61 14.62 -19.86 3.59
CA ASN A 61 14.14 -18.48 3.59
C ASN A 61 14.75 -17.66 2.44
N ALA A 62 13.90 -17.26 1.49
CA ALA A 62 14.29 -16.47 0.32
C ALA A 62 15.04 -15.16 0.67
N ALA A 63 14.78 -14.55 1.84
CA ALA A 63 15.47 -13.34 2.28
C ALA A 63 16.99 -13.53 2.35
N TYR A 64 17.46 -14.70 2.81
CA TYR A 64 18.88 -14.99 2.92
C TYR A 64 19.54 -15.19 1.57
N ARG A 65 18.84 -15.80 0.61
CA ARG A 65 19.30 -15.89 -0.78
C ARG A 65 19.35 -14.51 -1.45
N TYR A 66 18.43 -13.60 -1.14
CA TYR A 66 18.56 -12.22 -1.58
C TYR A 66 19.79 -11.52 -0.99
N PHE A 67 20.16 -11.77 0.28
CA PHE A 67 21.40 -11.22 0.83
C PHE A 67 22.64 -11.73 0.08
N ASP A 68 22.68 -13.03 -0.26
CA ASP A 68 23.74 -13.60 -1.10
C ASP A 68 23.84 -12.90 -2.46
N ALA A 69 22.69 -12.70 -3.12
CA ALA A 69 22.63 -11.97 -4.39
C ALA A 69 23.14 -10.53 -4.25
N ILE A 70 22.73 -9.82 -3.20
CA ILE A 70 23.16 -8.44 -2.93
C ILE A 70 24.67 -8.38 -2.71
N ASN A 71 25.24 -9.35 -1.97
CA ASN A 71 26.67 -9.41 -1.71
C ASN A 71 27.50 -9.70 -2.98
N LEU A 72 26.91 -10.35 -3.98
CA LEU A 72 27.54 -10.62 -5.27
C LEU A 72 27.30 -9.54 -6.32
N MET A 73 26.40 -8.58 -6.06
CA MET A 73 26.11 -7.49 -6.99
C MET A 73 27.31 -6.53 -7.06
N PRO A 74 27.92 -6.34 -8.24
CA PRO A 74 29.03 -5.41 -8.39
C PRO A 74 28.57 -3.97 -8.11
N PRO A 75 29.43 -3.09 -7.56
CA PRO A 75 29.08 -1.69 -7.38
C PRO A 75 28.91 -1.00 -8.75
N ALA A 76 27.80 -0.28 -8.93
CA ALA A 76 27.58 0.57 -10.10
C ALA A 76 28.15 1.97 -9.89
N ASP A 77 28.79 2.52 -10.93
CA ASP A 77 29.10 3.95 -10.96
C ASP A 77 27.82 4.80 -11.15
N PRO A 78 27.87 6.12 -10.92
CA PRO A 78 26.70 6.99 -11.04
C PRO A 78 26.08 7.02 -12.44
N GLU A 79 26.89 6.97 -13.50
CA GLU A 79 26.39 7.00 -14.89
C GLU A 79 25.65 5.70 -15.22
N ILE A 80 26.17 4.56 -14.79
CA ILE A 80 25.50 3.25 -14.93
C ILE A 80 24.22 3.20 -14.11
N SER A 81 24.23 3.77 -12.89
CA SER A 81 23.04 3.84 -12.05
C SER A 81 21.91 4.66 -12.69
N ASP A 82 22.27 5.79 -13.32
CA ASP A 82 21.33 6.62 -14.07
C ASP A 82 20.86 5.91 -15.36
N ALA A 83 21.76 5.23 -16.06
CA ALA A 83 21.44 4.44 -17.25
C ALA A 83 20.45 3.31 -16.94
N ILE A 84 20.64 2.57 -15.84
CA ILE A 84 19.69 1.54 -15.37
C ILE A 84 18.31 2.15 -15.13
N ARG A 85 18.24 3.31 -14.46
CA ARG A 85 16.97 3.99 -14.16
C ARG A 85 16.23 4.40 -15.44
N ASN A 86 16.95 4.93 -16.42
CA ASN A 86 16.36 5.37 -17.70
C ASN A 86 15.94 4.16 -18.55
N ALA A 87 16.80 3.14 -18.64
CA ALA A 87 16.52 1.90 -19.37
C ALA A 87 15.34 1.11 -18.79
N THR A 88 15.07 1.22 -17.48
CA THR A 88 13.84 0.66 -16.85
C THR A 88 12.56 1.25 -17.45
N ASN A 89 12.61 2.46 -18.01
CA ASN A 89 11.49 3.12 -18.70
C ASN A 89 11.55 2.96 -20.23
N GLY A 90 12.44 2.11 -20.75
CA GLY A 90 12.64 1.89 -22.19
C GLY A 90 13.56 2.90 -22.89
N GLU A 91 14.19 3.83 -22.14
CA GLU A 91 15.18 4.76 -22.68
C GLU A 91 16.57 4.12 -22.62
N TRP A 92 16.90 3.34 -23.65
CA TRP A 92 18.22 2.69 -23.75
C TRP A 92 19.31 3.73 -24.09
N PRO A 93 20.46 3.74 -23.38
CA PRO A 93 21.57 4.63 -23.71
C PRO A 93 22.18 4.30 -25.07
N GLU A 94 22.87 5.27 -25.68
CA GLU A 94 23.61 5.10 -26.94
C GLU A 94 25.13 5.16 -26.72
N GLY A 95 25.91 4.60 -27.66
CA GLY A 95 27.37 4.69 -27.68
C GLY A 95 28.05 3.91 -26.54
N ASP A 96 29.19 4.42 -26.07
CA ASP A 96 30.03 3.77 -25.04
C ASP A 96 29.27 3.44 -23.74
N LEU A 97 28.28 4.27 -23.36
CA LEU A 97 27.46 4.01 -22.18
C LEU A 97 26.57 2.77 -22.33
N ALA A 98 26.14 2.45 -23.56
CA ALA A 98 25.38 1.22 -23.85
C ALA A 98 26.26 -0.01 -23.64
N ASP A 99 27.47 -0.01 -24.20
CA ASP A 99 28.42 -1.12 -24.07
C ASP A 99 28.82 -1.35 -22.60
N ARG A 100 29.02 -0.26 -21.83
CA ARG A 100 29.31 -0.33 -20.40
C ARG A 100 28.12 -0.85 -19.59
N LEU A 101 26.89 -0.47 -19.93
CA LEU A 101 25.67 -0.97 -19.29
C LEU A 101 25.53 -2.48 -19.54
N ASP A 102 25.73 -2.94 -20.76
CA ASP A 102 25.70 -4.36 -21.11
C ASP A 102 26.75 -5.15 -20.33
N ALA A 103 27.99 -4.67 -20.30
CA ALA A 103 29.07 -5.29 -19.54
C ALA A 103 28.76 -5.34 -18.03
N TYR A 104 28.08 -4.33 -17.48
CA TYR A 104 27.65 -4.32 -16.08
C TYR A 104 26.55 -5.35 -15.81
N ILE A 105 25.55 -5.46 -16.70
CA ILE A 105 24.48 -6.46 -16.56
C ILE A 105 25.07 -7.87 -16.62
N ASP A 106 26.03 -8.12 -17.51
CA ASP A 106 26.72 -9.42 -17.60
C ASP A 106 27.50 -9.75 -16.32
N GLN A 107 28.16 -8.77 -15.72
CA GLN A 107 28.81 -8.93 -14.41
C GLN A 107 27.81 -9.23 -13.29
N CYS A 108 26.57 -8.74 -13.40
CA CYS A 108 25.51 -9.06 -12.45
C CYS A 108 24.95 -10.49 -12.62
N GLY A 109 25.31 -11.22 -13.68
CA GLY A 109 24.77 -12.56 -13.99
C GLY A 109 24.69 -13.51 -12.79
N PRO A 110 25.79 -13.75 -12.03
CA PRO A 110 25.76 -14.62 -10.85
C PRO A 110 24.80 -14.14 -9.75
N SER A 111 24.67 -12.83 -9.55
CA SER A 111 23.72 -12.25 -8.61
C SER A 111 22.28 -12.49 -9.08
N LEU A 112 21.99 -12.24 -10.36
CA LEU A 112 20.66 -12.44 -10.95
C LEU A 112 20.21 -13.91 -10.94
N ASP A 113 21.14 -14.86 -11.09
CA ASP A 113 20.82 -16.29 -11.00
C ASP A 113 20.32 -16.67 -9.60
N ILE A 114 20.95 -16.12 -8.55
CA ILE A 114 20.48 -16.32 -7.17
C ILE A 114 19.14 -15.59 -6.93
N VAL A 115 18.92 -14.42 -7.53
CA VAL A 115 17.62 -13.74 -7.47
C VAL A 115 16.51 -14.60 -8.08
N ARG A 116 16.77 -15.23 -9.24
CA ARG A 116 15.82 -16.16 -9.89
C ARG A 116 15.54 -17.39 -9.03
N GLU A 117 16.55 -17.91 -8.32
CA GLU A 117 16.38 -19.00 -7.36
C GLU A 117 15.52 -18.55 -6.16
N ALA A 118 15.90 -17.44 -5.52
CA ALA A 118 15.22 -16.87 -4.35
C ALA A 118 13.74 -16.58 -4.63
N ALA A 119 13.43 -16.01 -5.80
CA ALA A 119 12.06 -15.68 -6.19
C ALA A 119 11.16 -16.90 -6.42
N ARG A 120 11.73 -18.11 -6.57
CA ARG A 120 10.97 -19.37 -6.70
C ARG A 120 10.80 -20.10 -5.37
N MET A 121 11.48 -19.65 -4.31
CA MET A 121 11.35 -20.24 -2.99
C MET A 121 9.97 -19.92 -2.39
N PRO A 122 9.31 -20.89 -1.74
CA PRO A 122 7.95 -20.72 -1.24
C PRO A 122 7.87 -19.84 0.03
N GLU A 123 8.96 -19.77 0.79
CA GLU A 123 9.00 -19.13 2.10
C GLU A 123 9.90 -17.89 2.07
N TYR A 124 9.40 -16.80 2.64
CA TYR A 124 10.10 -15.53 2.76
C TYR A 124 9.77 -14.89 4.10
N PHE A 125 10.81 -14.45 4.81
CA PHE A 125 10.69 -13.57 5.96
C PHE A 125 11.96 -12.73 6.08
N LEU A 126 11.84 -11.42 5.93
CA LEU A 126 12.97 -10.51 6.10
C LEU A 126 13.21 -10.30 7.61
N PRO A 127 14.38 -10.70 8.15
CA PRO A 127 14.72 -10.34 9.52
C PRO A 127 14.81 -8.81 9.66
N LEU A 128 14.38 -8.30 10.81
CA LEU A 128 14.61 -6.93 11.22
C LEU A 128 16.00 -6.82 11.86
N PHE A 129 16.69 -5.70 11.69
CA PHE A 129 18.07 -5.55 12.16
C PHE A 129 18.19 -4.47 13.23
N GLY A 130 18.87 -4.78 14.32
CA GLY A 130 19.05 -3.88 15.46
C GLY A 130 19.47 -4.61 16.72
N ASN A 131 19.76 -3.86 17.77
CA ASN A 131 20.07 -4.39 19.09
C ASN A 131 18.79 -4.65 19.88
N GLU A 132 18.84 -5.56 20.85
CA GLU A 132 17.68 -5.89 21.70
C GLU A 132 17.11 -4.66 22.44
N SER A 133 17.97 -3.70 22.76
CA SER A 133 17.62 -2.45 23.43
C SER A 133 16.89 -1.46 22.55
N ASP A 134 16.94 -1.61 21.23
CA ASP A 134 16.45 -0.59 20.30
C ASP A 134 14.91 -0.54 20.34
N SER A 135 14.35 0.58 19.88
CA SER A 135 12.91 0.66 19.63
C SER A 135 12.56 -0.19 18.41
N ILE A 136 11.40 -0.86 18.41
CA ILE A 136 10.97 -1.59 17.22
C ILE A 136 10.88 -0.70 15.97
N TYR A 137 10.61 0.60 16.16
CA TYR A 137 10.51 1.59 15.09
C TYR A 137 11.88 2.01 14.52
N GLU A 138 12.97 1.70 15.24
CA GLU A 138 14.35 2.00 14.81
C GLU A 138 15.02 0.81 14.11
N LEU A 139 14.35 -0.34 14.05
CA LEU A 139 14.89 -1.52 13.40
C LEU A 139 15.07 -1.26 11.90
N LEU A 140 16.22 -1.70 11.40
CA LEU A 140 16.69 -1.41 10.06
C LEU A 140 16.17 -2.44 9.06
N LEU A 141 15.99 -1.96 7.83
CA LEU A 141 15.64 -2.75 6.64
C LEU A 141 16.69 -2.51 5.53
N PRO A 142 17.97 -2.84 5.78
CA PRO A 142 19.10 -2.40 4.96
C PRO A 142 19.06 -2.93 3.53
N SER A 143 18.45 -4.10 3.29
CA SER A 143 18.43 -4.77 1.98
C SER A 143 17.38 -4.23 1.00
N LEU A 144 16.35 -3.49 1.45
CA LEU A 144 15.22 -3.10 0.59
C LEU A 144 15.65 -2.19 -0.57
N GLY A 145 16.66 -1.34 -0.33
CA GLY A 145 17.26 -0.50 -1.37
C GLY A 145 17.87 -1.35 -2.48
N ASP A 146 18.67 -2.34 -2.10
CA ASP A 146 19.37 -3.21 -3.03
C ASP A 146 18.43 -4.22 -3.71
N GLN A 147 17.37 -4.71 -3.04
CA GLN A 147 16.33 -5.54 -3.67
C GLN A 147 15.61 -4.80 -4.79
N ARG A 148 15.31 -3.49 -4.62
CA ARG A 148 14.80 -2.65 -5.72
C ARG A 148 15.81 -2.51 -6.85
N GLN A 149 17.10 -2.43 -6.53
CA GLN A 149 18.15 -2.34 -7.54
C GLN A 149 18.28 -3.63 -8.35
N LEU A 150 18.24 -4.80 -7.70
CA LEU A 150 18.21 -6.11 -8.36
C LEU A 150 16.99 -6.24 -9.29
N ALA A 151 15.80 -5.83 -8.82
CA ALA A 151 14.60 -5.80 -9.65
C ALA A 151 14.75 -4.90 -10.89
N ARG A 152 15.36 -3.71 -10.76
CA ARG A 152 15.64 -2.85 -11.92
C ARG A 152 16.59 -3.51 -12.90
N ILE A 153 17.65 -4.16 -12.42
CA ILE A 153 18.61 -4.85 -13.29
C ILE A 153 17.91 -5.99 -14.04
N LEU A 154 17.04 -6.78 -13.39
CA LEU A 154 16.22 -7.80 -14.07
C LEU A 154 15.34 -7.22 -15.17
N VAL A 155 14.66 -6.10 -14.91
CA VAL A 155 13.80 -5.43 -15.89
C VAL A 155 14.62 -4.91 -17.08
N VAL A 156 15.77 -4.29 -16.82
CA VAL A 156 16.69 -3.83 -17.89
C VAL A 156 17.24 -5.01 -18.69
N ASP A 157 17.65 -6.10 -18.04
CA ASP A 157 18.08 -7.32 -18.72
C ASP A 157 16.94 -7.96 -19.53
N ALA A 158 15.68 -7.86 -19.07
CA ALA A 158 14.52 -8.30 -19.85
C ALA A 158 14.36 -7.49 -21.15
N HIS A 159 14.54 -6.17 -21.10
CA HIS A 159 14.51 -5.34 -22.31
C HIS A 159 15.64 -5.71 -23.28
N ARG A 160 16.85 -5.87 -22.76
CA ARG A 160 18.02 -6.29 -23.55
C ARG A 160 17.77 -7.61 -24.26
N ARG A 161 17.28 -8.61 -23.53
CA ARG A 161 16.94 -9.94 -24.06
C ARG A 161 15.82 -9.90 -25.09
N ALA A 162 14.80 -9.08 -24.86
CA ALA A 162 13.73 -8.88 -25.82
C ALA A 162 14.26 -8.31 -27.15
N LEU A 163 15.16 -7.32 -27.10
CA LEU A 163 15.82 -6.76 -28.30
C LEU A 163 16.70 -7.78 -29.04
N GLN A 164 17.25 -8.76 -28.33
CA GLN A 164 18.05 -9.85 -28.87
C GLN A 164 17.19 -11.03 -29.40
N GLY A 165 15.86 -10.96 -29.26
CA GLY A 165 14.95 -12.04 -29.64
C GLY A 165 14.83 -13.17 -28.60
N GLU A 166 15.46 -13.03 -27.43
CA GLU A 166 15.40 -13.98 -26.32
C GLU A 166 14.11 -13.77 -25.48
N HIS A 167 12.95 -13.88 -26.11
CA HIS A 167 11.66 -13.51 -25.52
C HIS A 167 11.32 -14.31 -24.25
N ASP A 168 11.56 -15.62 -24.23
CA ASP A 168 11.27 -16.46 -23.06
C ASP A 168 12.10 -16.04 -21.84
N ALA A 169 13.38 -15.72 -22.03
CA ALA A 169 14.25 -15.27 -20.96
C ALA A 169 13.89 -13.85 -20.49
N ALA A 170 13.43 -12.98 -21.40
CA ALA A 170 12.89 -11.67 -21.05
C ALA A 170 11.63 -11.80 -20.17
N LEU A 171 10.68 -12.65 -20.57
CA LEU A 171 9.47 -12.92 -19.80
C LEU A 171 9.81 -13.51 -18.41
N GLU A 172 10.74 -14.46 -18.33
CA GLU A 172 11.14 -15.05 -17.04
C GLU A 172 11.78 -14.02 -16.08
N ASN A 173 12.56 -13.06 -16.57
CA ASN A 173 13.08 -11.97 -15.73
C ASN A 173 11.97 -11.09 -15.14
N LEU A 174 10.94 -10.79 -15.95
CA LEU A 174 9.80 -10.00 -15.49
C LEU A 174 8.93 -10.80 -14.53
N MET A 175 8.75 -12.10 -14.77
CA MET A 175 8.03 -12.97 -13.85
C MET A 175 8.77 -13.17 -12.53
N THR A 176 10.10 -13.33 -12.57
CA THR A 176 10.96 -13.29 -11.38
C THR A 176 10.71 -12.01 -10.57
N THR A 177 10.66 -10.86 -11.24
CA THR A 177 10.35 -9.58 -10.59
C THR A 177 8.95 -9.54 -9.97
N GLN A 178 7.94 -10.15 -10.60
CA GLN A 178 6.60 -10.28 -10.01
C GLN A 178 6.57 -11.21 -8.79
N ARG A 179 7.30 -12.33 -8.82
CA ARG A 179 7.42 -13.23 -7.67
C ARG A 179 8.14 -12.56 -6.49
N MET A 180 9.20 -11.79 -6.76
CA MET A 180 9.84 -10.92 -5.76
C MET A 180 8.84 -9.96 -5.12
N SER A 181 7.99 -9.31 -5.94
CA SER A 181 6.93 -8.42 -5.46
C SER A 181 5.97 -9.11 -4.49
N ALA A 182 5.55 -10.35 -4.78
CA ALA A 182 4.66 -11.12 -3.92
C ALA A 182 5.32 -11.48 -2.59
N GLN A 183 6.56 -11.98 -2.61
CA GLN A 183 7.32 -12.30 -1.39
C GLN A 183 7.45 -11.07 -0.47
N LEU A 184 7.91 -9.92 -1.00
CA LEU A 184 8.01 -8.68 -0.22
C LEU A 184 6.64 -8.15 0.22
N GLY A 185 5.59 -8.42 -0.56
CA GLY A 185 4.22 -8.10 -0.19
C GLY A 185 3.81 -8.71 1.15
N HIS A 186 4.27 -9.94 1.43
CA HIS A 186 4.04 -10.67 2.69
C HIS A 186 4.98 -10.26 3.83
N GLY A 187 5.73 -9.17 3.66
CA GLY A 187 6.70 -8.68 4.63
C GLY A 187 6.12 -8.31 6.00
N SER A 188 7.02 -8.10 6.96
CA SER A 188 6.71 -7.83 8.36
C SER A 188 6.44 -6.36 8.69
N THR A 189 6.41 -5.49 7.67
CA THR A 189 6.19 -4.05 7.79
C THR A 189 5.42 -3.48 6.59
N LEU A 190 4.71 -2.35 6.77
CA LEU A 190 4.12 -1.62 5.64
C LEU A 190 5.19 -1.20 4.62
N ILE A 191 6.41 -0.91 5.07
CA ILE A 191 7.52 -0.50 4.22
C ILE A 191 7.88 -1.60 3.23
N GLU A 192 8.06 -2.84 3.70
CA GLU A 192 8.31 -4.00 2.85
C GLU A 192 7.20 -4.18 1.80
N GLY A 193 5.93 -4.12 2.24
CA GLY A 193 4.78 -4.24 1.36
C GLY A 193 4.71 -3.16 0.27
N LEU A 194 5.08 -1.91 0.61
CA LEU A 194 5.18 -0.81 -0.36
C LEU A 194 6.36 -0.98 -1.31
N VAL A 195 7.48 -1.53 -0.85
CA VAL A 195 8.62 -1.88 -1.71
C VAL A 195 8.25 -3.00 -2.67
N GLY A 196 7.59 -4.06 -2.21
CA GLY A 196 7.03 -5.10 -3.07
C GLY A 196 6.10 -4.51 -4.13
N THR A 197 5.16 -3.66 -3.71
CA THR A 197 4.25 -2.93 -4.62
C THR A 197 4.98 -2.14 -5.70
N ALA A 198 6.11 -1.49 -5.36
CA ALA A 198 6.93 -0.76 -6.32
C ALA A 198 7.69 -1.69 -7.28
N ILE A 199 8.18 -2.83 -6.80
CA ILE A 199 8.84 -3.85 -7.62
C ILE A 199 7.87 -4.45 -8.64
N GLY A 200 6.67 -4.87 -8.22
CA GLY A 200 5.67 -5.42 -9.13
C GLY A 200 5.21 -4.41 -10.19
N ALA A 201 5.12 -3.13 -9.83
CA ALA A 201 4.78 -2.07 -10.77
C ALA A 201 5.83 -1.90 -11.89
N MET A 202 7.11 -2.13 -11.61
CA MET A 202 8.17 -2.08 -12.63
C MET A 202 8.01 -3.21 -13.65
N ALA A 203 7.58 -4.40 -13.22
CA ALA A 203 7.41 -5.55 -14.12
C ALA A 203 6.10 -5.51 -14.92
N SER A 204 4.98 -5.08 -14.32
CA SER A 204 3.66 -5.10 -14.98
C SER A 204 3.64 -4.29 -16.28
N GLU A 205 4.20 -3.09 -16.26
CA GLU A 205 4.27 -2.26 -17.47
C GLU A 205 5.09 -2.94 -18.58
N GLN A 206 6.26 -3.46 -18.21
CA GLN A 206 7.19 -4.00 -19.20
C GLN A 206 6.73 -5.34 -19.77
N LEU A 207 5.99 -6.17 -19.01
CA LEU A 207 5.35 -7.38 -19.52
C LEU A 207 4.44 -7.05 -20.71
N ALA A 208 3.57 -6.07 -20.54
CA ALA A 208 2.62 -5.69 -21.58
C ALA A 208 3.32 -5.05 -22.79
N GLN A 209 4.32 -4.18 -22.56
CA GLN A 209 5.07 -3.59 -23.67
C GLN A 209 5.88 -4.62 -24.47
N ILE A 210 6.57 -5.53 -23.80
CA ILE A 210 7.36 -6.58 -24.45
C ILE A 210 6.43 -7.52 -25.23
N ALA A 211 5.30 -7.92 -24.66
CA ALA A 211 4.30 -8.73 -25.37
C ALA A 211 3.80 -8.06 -26.65
N GLU A 212 3.42 -6.78 -26.59
CA GLU A 212 2.84 -6.06 -27.72
C GLU A 212 3.85 -5.79 -28.84
N LYS A 213 5.08 -5.37 -28.49
CA LYS A 213 6.11 -4.91 -29.45
C LYS A 213 6.88 -6.05 -30.12
N ASN A 214 6.94 -7.22 -29.50
CA ASN A 214 7.74 -8.35 -30.00
C ASN A 214 6.86 -9.47 -30.56
N GLU A 215 7.43 -10.24 -31.48
CA GLU A 215 6.78 -11.43 -32.05
C GLU A 215 6.94 -12.62 -31.10
N ILE A 216 6.19 -12.57 -29.99
CA ILE A 216 6.10 -13.66 -29.02
C ILE A 216 4.98 -14.62 -29.42
N ASP A 217 5.25 -15.91 -29.30
CA ASP A 217 4.29 -16.98 -29.55
C ASP A 217 3.07 -16.90 -28.60
N SER A 218 1.87 -17.25 -29.11
CA SER A 218 0.63 -17.15 -28.35
C SER A 218 0.62 -18.09 -27.14
N ASP A 219 1.22 -19.29 -27.24
CA ASP A 219 1.26 -20.21 -26.11
C ASP A 219 2.23 -19.73 -25.01
N ALA A 220 3.32 -19.06 -25.37
CA ALA A 220 4.21 -18.41 -24.39
C ALA A 220 3.47 -17.29 -23.63
N LEU A 221 2.70 -16.45 -24.33
CA LEU A 221 1.90 -15.40 -23.69
C LEU A 221 0.80 -15.97 -22.79
N ARG A 222 0.14 -17.06 -23.19
CA ARG A 222 -0.84 -17.77 -22.34
C ARG A 222 -0.21 -18.29 -21.06
N ARG A 223 0.97 -18.94 -21.14
CA ARG A 223 1.71 -19.40 -19.95
C ARG A 223 2.05 -18.23 -19.02
N THR A 224 2.45 -17.08 -19.56
CA THR A 224 2.70 -15.87 -18.77
C THR A 224 1.44 -15.40 -18.05
N VAL A 225 0.28 -15.41 -18.71
CA VAL A 225 -1.00 -15.04 -18.08
C VAL A 225 -1.38 -16.01 -16.96
N ASP A 226 -1.23 -17.32 -17.16
CA ASP A 226 -1.49 -18.34 -16.13
C ASP A 226 -0.61 -18.11 -14.91
N GLU A 227 0.66 -17.76 -15.13
CA GLU A 227 1.60 -17.48 -14.05
C GLU A 227 1.26 -16.17 -13.32
N MET A 228 0.88 -15.12 -14.06
CA MET A 228 0.38 -13.88 -13.47
C MET A 228 -0.84 -14.15 -12.57
N ASP A 229 -1.77 -15.01 -12.99
CA ASP A 229 -2.91 -15.40 -12.16
C ASP A 229 -2.49 -16.16 -10.90
N ALA A 230 -1.50 -17.06 -10.99
CA ALA A 230 -0.97 -17.77 -9.82
C ALA A 230 -0.32 -16.80 -8.82
N ILE A 231 0.46 -15.84 -9.29
CA ILE A 231 1.09 -14.81 -8.43
C ILE A 231 0.01 -13.91 -7.81
N ALA A 232 -0.99 -13.47 -8.58
CA ALA A 232 -2.06 -12.63 -8.08
C ALA A 232 -2.90 -13.31 -7.00
N ALA A 233 -3.03 -14.64 -7.04
CA ALA A 233 -3.71 -15.42 -6.02
C ALA A 233 -2.93 -15.47 -4.69
N ASP A 234 -1.61 -15.35 -4.72
CA ASP A 234 -0.74 -15.33 -3.54
C ASP A 234 -0.53 -13.91 -2.98
N MET A 235 -0.72 -12.86 -3.78
CA MET A 235 -0.53 -11.47 -3.34
C MET A 235 -1.38 -11.12 -2.11
N PRO A 236 -0.78 -10.53 -1.06
CA PRO A 236 -1.52 -10.18 0.14
C PRO A 236 -2.49 -9.02 -0.10
N THR A 237 -3.57 -9.03 0.66
CA THR A 237 -4.53 -7.95 0.71
C THR A 237 -3.95 -6.75 1.47
N PHE A 238 -4.46 -5.56 1.16
CA PHE A 238 -4.08 -4.36 1.94
C PHE A 238 -4.53 -4.47 3.41
N GLU A 239 -5.58 -5.25 3.70
CA GLU A 239 -6.00 -5.50 5.08
C GLU A 239 -4.94 -6.28 5.88
N GLU A 240 -4.29 -7.27 5.26
CA GLU A 240 -3.20 -8.03 5.88
C GLU A 240 -1.98 -7.12 6.13
N MET A 241 -1.64 -6.27 5.16
CA MET A 241 -0.58 -5.27 5.31
C MET A 241 -0.85 -4.30 6.48
N LEU A 242 -2.10 -3.83 6.63
CA LEU A 242 -2.50 -3.00 7.76
C LEU A 242 -2.42 -3.73 9.10
N ALA A 243 -2.73 -5.03 9.15
CA ALA A 243 -2.69 -5.79 10.38
C ALA A 243 -1.26 -5.94 10.92
N VAL A 244 -0.29 -6.12 10.02
CA VAL A 244 1.14 -6.17 10.36
C VAL A 244 1.62 -4.78 10.83
N GLU A 245 1.26 -3.73 10.12
CA GLU A 245 1.62 -2.34 10.48
C GLU A 245 1.02 -1.90 11.83
N GLU A 246 -0.22 -2.30 12.11
CA GLU A 246 -0.88 -2.09 13.40
C GLU A 246 -0.06 -2.71 14.54
N ALA A 247 0.44 -3.93 14.36
CA ALA A 247 1.26 -4.61 15.36
C ALA A 247 2.58 -3.86 15.64
N ILE A 248 3.27 -3.43 14.58
CA ILE A 248 4.50 -2.62 14.70
C ILE A 248 4.21 -1.29 15.43
N SER A 249 3.17 -0.58 15.00
CA SER A 249 2.79 0.72 15.59
C SER A 249 2.40 0.61 17.07
N VAL A 250 1.60 -0.39 17.43
CA VAL A 250 1.18 -0.62 18.83
C VAL A 250 2.36 -1.06 19.70
N SER A 251 3.29 -1.86 19.17
CA SER A 251 4.52 -2.22 19.86
C SER A 251 5.44 -1.00 20.05
N ALA A 252 5.54 -0.11 19.05
CA ALA A 252 6.35 1.10 19.14
C ALA A 252 5.85 2.03 20.25
N VAL A 253 4.52 2.14 20.44
CA VAL A 253 3.96 2.91 21.56
C VAL A 253 4.49 2.42 22.91
N GLU A 254 4.62 1.10 23.11
CA GLU A 254 5.15 0.55 24.35
C GLU A 254 6.60 0.99 24.61
N ASP A 255 7.47 0.86 23.60
CA ASP A 255 8.87 1.29 23.69
C ASP A 255 8.96 2.79 24.02
N LEU A 256 8.16 3.63 23.36
CA LEU A 256 8.24 5.09 23.48
C LEU A 256 7.57 5.66 24.74
N VAL A 257 6.57 4.98 25.30
CA VAL A 257 5.98 5.38 26.58
C VAL A 257 6.85 4.94 27.76
N THR A 258 7.54 3.80 27.63
CA THR A 258 8.29 3.20 28.73
C THR A 258 9.73 3.69 28.83
N ASP A 259 10.38 4.02 27.72
CA ASP A 259 11.77 4.47 27.70
C ASP A 259 11.91 5.90 27.09
N PRO A 260 12.20 6.92 27.90
CA PRO A 260 12.44 8.28 27.43
C PRO A 260 13.60 8.40 26.44
N ARG A 261 14.60 7.52 26.51
CA ARG A 261 15.75 7.53 25.58
C ARG A 261 15.31 7.08 24.19
N LYS A 262 14.50 6.02 24.12
CA LYS A 262 13.88 5.58 22.86
C LYS A 262 12.94 6.64 22.30
N PHE A 263 12.15 7.28 23.16
CA PHE A 263 11.35 8.42 22.75
C PHE A 263 12.21 9.57 22.19
N ALA A 264 13.30 9.93 22.86
CA ALA A 264 14.20 10.99 22.43
C ALA A 264 14.88 10.65 21.09
N ALA A 265 15.29 9.40 20.89
CA ALA A 265 15.90 8.92 19.67
C ALA A 265 14.94 8.99 18.46
N VAL A 266 13.67 8.60 18.64
CA VAL A 266 12.65 8.71 17.58
C VAL A 266 12.18 10.16 17.37
N SER A 267 12.12 10.98 18.41
CA SER A 267 11.62 12.37 18.33
C SER A 267 12.70 13.43 18.05
N GLY A 268 13.96 13.04 17.86
CA GLY A 268 15.16 13.88 17.95
C GLY A 268 15.22 15.14 17.06
N SER A 269 14.32 15.29 16.09
CA SER A 269 14.17 16.48 15.23
C SER A 269 12.99 17.39 15.60
N SER A 270 12.18 17.03 16.59
CA SER A 270 11.08 17.82 17.16
C SER A 270 11.53 18.63 18.39
N PRO A 271 10.95 19.81 18.69
CA PRO A 271 11.22 20.54 19.93
C PRO A 271 11.10 19.65 21.18
N VAL A 272 10.14 18.72 21.19
CA VAL A 272 9.93 17.77 22.29
C VAL A 272 11.07 16.74 22.39
N GLY A 273 11.65 16.34 21.25
CA GLY A 273 12.81 15.44 21.22
C GLY A 273 14.10 16.14 21.63
N ALA A 274 14.30 17.39 21.24
CA ALA A 274 15.42 18.19 21.71
C ALA A 274 15.41 18.34 23.25
N PHE A 275 14.24 18.59 23.86
CA PHE A 275 14.07 18.60 25.32
C PHE A 275 14.33 17.23 25.97
N ALA A 276 13.97 16.13 25.32
CA ALA A 276 14.17 14.78 25.84
C ALA A 276 15.65 14.33 25.75
N VAL A 277 16.36 14.71 24.68
CA VAL A 277 17.80 14.48 24.51
C VAL A 277 18.62 15.27 25.53
N GLU A 278 18.26 16.53 25.80
CA GLU A 278 18.95 17.39 26.76
C GLU A 278 18.91 16.85 28.20
N GLN A 279 17.87 16.10 28.56
CA GLN A 279 17.80 15.47 29.88
C GLN A 279 18.37 14.05 29.96
N ALA A 280 18.57 13.35 28.83
CA ALA A 280 19.02 11.95 28.76
C ALA A 280 20.32 11.70 29.56
N GLY A 281 20.19 11.05 30.73
CA GLY A 281 21.31 10.72 31.64
C GLY A 281 21.20 11.21 33.08
N SER A 282 20.18 12.02 33.45
CA SER A 282 19.98 12.48 34.84
C SER A 282 18.88 11.71 35.58
N GLY A 283 18.96 11.56 36.91
CA GLY A 283 17.89 10.94 37.73
C GLY A 283 16.53 11.67 37.68
N TRP A 284 16.49 12.87 37.09
CA TRP A 284 15.27 13.59 36.76
C TRP A 284 14.51 12.97 35.58
N ASN A 285 15.18 12.19 34.71
CA ASN A 285 14.50 11.43 33.65
C ASN A 285 13.65 10.30 34.19
N ASP A 286 14.12 9.56 35.18
CA ASP A 286 13.36 8.44 35.73
C ASP A 286 12.10 8.98 36.43
N LEU A 287 12.20 10.18 37.04
CA LEU A 287 11.07 10.92 37.60
C LEU A 287 10.14 11.45 36.50
N LEU A 288 10.65 12.04 35.42
CA LEU A 288 9.84 12.50 34.30
C LEU A 288 9.20 11.36 33.53
N ALA A 289 9.87 10.21 33.37
CA ALA A 289 9.30 8.99 32.79
C ALA A 289 8.14 8.48 33.66
N SER A 290 8.34 8.49 34.99
CA SER A 290 7.31 8.12 35.96
C SER A 290 6.13 9.08 35.94
N LEU A 291 6.38 10.40 35.85
CA LEU A 291 5.34 11.42 35.69
C LEU A 291 4.65 11.31 34.32
N ARG A 292 5.40 10.99 33.27
CA ARG A 292 4.89 10.78 31.92
C ARG A 292 3.96 9.58 31.87
N ARG A 293 4.23 8.50 32.61
CA ARG A 293 3.32 7.35 32.76
C ARG A 293 1.99 7.71 33.44
N VAL A 294 1.97 8.79 34.23
CA VAL A 294 0.77 9.35 34.87
C VAL A 294 -0.01 10.27 33.92
N TYR A 295 0.68 11.01 33.03
CA TYR A 295 0.07 11.97 32.09
C TYR A 295 -0.19 11.41 30.67
N LEU A 296 0.52 10.35 30.25
CA LEU A 296 0.36 9.59 29.02
C LEU A 296 0.01 8.14 29.40
N PRO A 297 -1.28 7.82 29.57
CA PRO A 297 -1.67 6.46 29.88
C PRO A 297 -1.37 5.57 28.67
N ASP A 298 -0.37 4.68 28.77
CA ASP A 298 0.01 3.69 27.74
C ASP A 298 -1.23 3.01 27.12
N ARG A 299 -2.17 2.61 27.97
CA ARG A 299 -3.43 1.98 27.56
C ARG A 299 -4.32 2.86 26.69
N ALA A 300 -4.29 4.18 26.89
CA ALA A 300 -5.05 5.12 26.07
C ALA A 300 -4.35 5.36 24.72
N VAL A 301 -3.03 5.56 24.72
CA VAL A 301 -2.24 5.73 23.50
C VAL A 301 -2.35 4.49 22.59
N LYS A 302 -2.17 3.29 23.15
CA LYS A 302 -2.37 2.03 22.42
C LYS A 302 -3.82 1.86 21.93
N ARG A 303 -4.81 2.36 22.68
CA ARG A 303 -6.21 2.32 22.26
C ARG A 303 -6.46 3.22 21.06
N HIS A 304 -5.96 4.46 21.08
CA HIS A 304 -6.11 5.36 19.94
C HIS A 304 -5.45 4.80 18.67
N ALA A 305 -4.27 4.19 18.80
CA ALA A 305 -3.61 3.49 17.69
C ALA A 305 -4.52 2.38 17.12
N ARG A 306 -4.98 1.45 17.98
CA ARG A 306 -5.87 0.36 17.56
C ARG A 306 -7.19 0.86 16.96
N ASP A 307 -7.84 1.83 17.59
CA ASP A 307 -9.10 2.40 17.10
C ASP A 307 -8.92 3.05 15.72
N TYR A 308 -7.79 3.73 15.50
CA TYR A 308 -7.42 4.29 14.20
C TYR A 308 -7.25 3.19 13.15
N TYR A 309 -6.37 2.21 13.39
CA TYR A 309 -6.12 1.11 12.44
C TYR A 309 -7.40 0.29 12.18
N GLN A 310 -8.20 0.00 13.20
CA GLN A 310 -9.46 -0.71 13.04
C GLN A 310 -10.42 0.04 12.12
N ARG A 311 -10.58 1.37 12.30
CA ARG A 311 -11.46 2.18 11.45
C ARG A 311 -10.96 2.27 10.01
N VAL A 312 -9.63 2.34 9.79
CA VAL A 312 -9.06 2.27 8.45
C VAL A 312 -9.31 0.90 7.82
N ARG A 313 -9.11 -0.19 8.57
CA ARG A 313 -9.37 -1.57 8.14
C ARG A 313 -10.83 -1.78 7.74
N GLU A 314 -11.77 -1.25 8.52
CA GLU A 314 -13.20 -1.27 8.18
C GLU A 314 -13.49 -0.53 6.87
N GLY A 315 -12.76 0.55 6.56
CA GLY A 315 -12.91 1.32 5.33
C GLY A 315 -12.35 0.63 4.09
N VAL A 316 -11.25 -0.12 4.19
CA VAL A 316 -10.62 -0.80 3.05
C VAL A 316 -11.27 -2.14 2.68
N ARG A 317 -12.08 -2.71 3.57
CA ARG A 317 -12.80 -3.95 3.29
C ARG A 317 -13.77 -3.75 2.11
N PRO A 318 -13.69 -4.60 1.06
CA PRO A 318 -14.65 -4.54 -0.02
C PRO A 318 -16.05 -4.84 0.49
N SER A 319 -17.04 -4.09 -0.01
CA SER A 319 -18.44 -4.32 0.31
C SER A 319 -18.93 -5.63 -0.33
N LYS A 320 -19.97 -6.24 0.26
CA LYS A 320 -20.57 -7.50 -0.24
C LYS A 320 -21.07 -7.41 -1.69
N ASP A 321 -21.29 -6.20 -2.20
CA ASP A 321 -21.74 -5.93 -3.57
C ASP A 321 -20.58 -5.73 -4.57
N GLY A 322 -19.34 -6.04 -4.17
CA GLY A 322 -18.14 -5.94 -4.99
C GLY A 322 -17.57 -4.53 -5.08
N THR A 323 -18.11 -3.56 -4.33
CA THR A 323 -17.58 -2.20 -4.34
C THR A 323 -16.23 -2.15 -3.61
N PRO A 324 -15.16 -1.58 -4.22
CA PRO A 324 -13.88 -1.43 -3.56
C PRO A 324 -14.00 -0.64 -2.25
N GLY A 325 -13.24 -1.04 -1.25
CA GLY A 325 -13.09 -0.25 -0.03
C GLY A 325 -12.48 1.12 -0.34
N THR A 326 -12.62 2.05 0.57
CA THR A 326 -12.03 3.38 0.45
C THR A 326 -11.68 3.92 1.83
N ILE A 327 -10.49 4.49 1.95
CA ILE A 327 -10.11 5.27 3.13
C ILE A 327 -10.61 6.69 2.88
N LEU A 328 -11.66 7.08 3.58
CA LEU A 328 -12.23 8.42 3.46
C LEU A 328 -12.07 9.17 4.76
N GLU A 329 -11.75 10.45 4.62
CA GLU A 329 -11.58 11.36 5.75
C GLU A 329 -10.50 10.88 6.74
N GLU A 330 -9.40 10.28 6.25
CA GLU A 330 -8.24 9.91 7.08
C GLU A 330 -7.79 11.09 7.95
N ASP A 331 -7.74 12.29 7.38
CA ASP A 331 -7.43 13.52 8.11
C ASP A 331 -8.35 13.72 9.32
N LYS A 332 -9.65 13.44 9.20
CA LYS A 332 -10.59 13.56 10.33
C LYS A 332 -10.45 12.43 11.32
N LEU A 333 -10.11 11.24 10.85
CA LEU A 333 -9.79 10.12 11.72
C LEU A 333 -8.53 10.44 12.53
N PHE A 334 -7.54 11.06 11.90
CA PHE A 334 -6.34 11.56 12.55
C PHE A 334 -6.64 12.72 13.51
N GLU A 335 -7.53 13.65 13.15
CA GLU A 335 -8.03 14.71 14.06
C GLU A 335 -8.77 14.13 15.30
N SER A 336 -9.28 12.90 15.22
CA SER A 336 -9.91 12.24 16.37
C SER A 336 -8.91 11.72 17.40
N VAL A 337 -7.63 11.59 17.02
CA VAL A 337 -6.54 11.31 17.95
C VAL A 337 -6.27 12.57 18.78
N PRO A 338 -6.39 12.54 20.12
CA PRO A 338 -6.21 13.73 20.93
C PRO A 338 -4.84 14.39 20.72
N ALA A 339 -4.79 15.72 20.71
CA ALA A 339 -3.55 16.47 20.48
C ALA A 339 -2.44 16.21 21.52
N TRP A 340 -2.79 15.70 22.71
CA TRP A 340 -1.82 15.29 23.72
C TRP A 340 -1.15 13.95 23.42
N ASP A 341 -1.74 13.14 22.53
CA ASP A 341 -1.19 11.86 22.08
C ASP A 341 -0.13 12.08 21.00
N ILE A 342 0.97 12.72 21.41
CA ILE A 342 2.08 13.12 20.53
C ILE A 342 2.73 11.89 19.87
N ILE A 343 2.67 10.72 20.50
CA ILE A 343 3.26 9.48 19.96
C ILE A 343 2.51 9.05 18.69
N ASN A 344 1.18 8.92 18.76
CA ASN A 344 0.41 8.56 17.57
C ASN A 344 0.38 9.70 16.53
N GLN A 345 0.42 10.95 16.96
CA GLN A 345 0.54 12.10 16.04
C GLN A 345 1.86 12.09 15.25
N MET A 346 2.92 11.46 15.80
CA MET A 346 4.25 11.38 15.18
C MET A 346 4.45 10.11 14.35
N LEU A 347 3.92 8.97 14.81
CA LEU A 347 4.21 7.65 14.22
C LEU A 347 3.25 7.21 13.11
N MET A 348 2.07 7.82 13.00
CA MET A 348 1.06 7.36 12.05
C MET A 348 1.50 7.64 10.60
N PRO A 349 1.65 6.61 9.76
CA PRO A 349 1.92 6.80 8.33
C PRO A 349 0.66 7.27 7.60
N SER A 350 0.82 7.75 6.37
CA SER A 350 -0.33 8.04 5.51
C SER A 350 -0.88 6.75 4.88
N LEU A 351 -1.84 6.13 5.55
CA LEU A 351 -2.48 4.88 5.12
C LEU A 351 -3.37 5.10 3.88
N SER A 352 -3.99 6.27 3.73
CA SER A 352 -4.74 6.60 2.49
C SER A 352 -3.86 6.57 1.26
N ASN A 353 -2.65 7.16 1.32
CA ASN A 353 -1.71 7.14 0.22
C ASN A 353 -1.19 5.72 -0.06
N ALA A 354 -0.88 4.94 0.98
CA ALA A 354 -0.46 3.54 0.84
C ALA A 354 -1.55 2.71 0.16
N TYR A 355 -2.82 2.89 0.55
CA TYR A 355 -3.95 2.20 -0.06
C TYR A 355 -4.14 2.57 -1.54
N GLU A 356 -4.05 3.86 -1.87
CA GLU A 356 -4.17 4.32 -3.26
C GLU A 356 -3.02 3.79 -4.14
N ILE A 357 -1.80 3.72 -3.59
CA ILE A 357 -0.66 3.09 -4.27
C ILE A 357 -0.92 1.60 -4.52
N SER A 358 -1.45 0.88 -3.53
CA SER A 358 -1.79 -0.55 -3.66
C SER A 358 -2.88 -0.76 -4.71
N LEU A 359 -3.98 0.01 -4.68
CA LEU A 359 -5.06 -0.07 -5.67
C LEU A 359 -4.55 0.19 -7.08
N ARG A 360 -3.72 1.21 -7.26
CA ARG A 360 -3.11 1.53 -8.55
C ARG A 360 -2.25 0.38 -9.05
N SER A 361 -1.41 -0.19 -8.19
CA SER A 361 -0.52 -1.30 -8.57
C SER A 361 -1.33 -2.53 -8.99
N ARG A 362 -2.38 -2.89 -8.23
CA ARG A 362 -3.30 -3.99 -8.58
C ARG A 362 -4.04 -3.73 -9.89
N SER A 363 -4.50 -2.50 -10.13
CA SER A 363 -5.12 -2.13 -11.41
C SER A 363 -4.14 -2.26 -12.57
N ASN A 364 -2.89 -1.79 -12.41
CA ASN A 364 -1.87 -1.91 -13.44
C ASN A 364 -1.48 -3.36 -13.71
N PHE A 365 -1.44 -4.21 -12.67
CA PHE A 365 -1.24 -5.65 -12.83
C PHE A 365 -2.33 -6.29 -13.68
N GLU A 366 -3.60 -6.05 -13.36
CA GLU A 366 -4.73 -6.58 -14.13
C GLU A 366 -4.76 -6.03 -15.56
N ARG A 367 -4.44 -4.75 -15.76
CA ARG A 367 -4.32 -4.13 -17.10
C ARG A 367 -3.21 -4.78 -17.91
N ALA A 368 -2.05 -5.01 -17.32
CA ALA A 368 -0.94 -5.69 -17.96
C ALA A 368 -1.34 -7.12 -18.37
N LYS A 369 -1.98 -7.87 -17.47
CA LYS A 369 -2.48 -9.21 -17.75
C LYS A 369 -3.49 -9.24 -18.90
N LEU A 370 -4.45 -8.32 -18.90
CA LEU A 370 -5.44 -8.17 -19.98
C LEU A 370 -4.77 -7.83 -21.32
N ARG A 371 -3.75 -6.96 -21.31
CA ARG A 371 -2.95 -6.63 -22.51
C ARG A 371 -2.21 -7.84 -23.05
N VAL A 372 -1.50 -8.59 -22.20
CA VAL A 372 -0.80 -9.84 -22.58
C VAL A 372 -1.78 -10.86 -23.16
N ALA A 373 -2.94 -11.08 -22.50
CA ALA A 373 -3.97 -11.99 -22.98
C ALA A 373 -4.57 -11.53 -24.32
N ALA A 374 -4.84 -10.23 -24.47
CA ALA A 374 -5.35 -9.66 -25.72
C ALA A 374 -4.32 -9.74 -26.86
N THR A 375 -3.02 -9.59 -26.56
CA THR A 375 -1.95 -9.84 -27.52
C THR A 375 -1.94 -11.30 -27.95
N ALA A 376 -2.03 -12.25 -27.03
CA ALA A 376 -2.09 -13.68 -27.34
C ALA A 376 -3.27 -14.01 -28.29
N TYR A 377 -4.45 -13.45 -28.00
CA TYR A 377 -5.63 -13.52 -28.88
C TYR A 377 -5.34 -12.98 -30.27
N GLN A 378 -4.74 -11.79 -30.35
CA GLN A 378 -4.43 -11.12 -31.61
C GLN A 378 -3.42 -11.91 -32.45
N ARG A 379 -2.43 -12.58 -31.83
CA ARG A 379 -1.47 -13.43 -32.52
C ARG A 379 -2.13 -14.65 -33.15
N GLU A 380 -3.11 -15.25 -32.48
CA GLU A 380 -3.81 -16.44 -33.00
C GLU A 380 -4.87 -16.09 -34.06
N HIS A 381 -5.61 -14.98 -33.88
CA HIS A 381 -6.75 -14.63 -34.73
C HIS A 381 -6.44 -13.58 -35.81
N GLY A 382 -5.28 -12.93 -35.74
CA GLY A 382 -4.86 -11.85 -36.66
C GLY A 382 -5.55 -10.51 -36.41
N SER A 383 -6.44 -10.41 -35.43
CA SER A 383 -7.16 -9.18 -35.06
C SER A 383 -7.33 -9.05 -33.54
N PRO A 384 -7.37 -7.82 -32.98
CA PRO A 384 -7.60 -7.63 -31.55
C PRO A 384 -8.97 -8.20 -31.13
N PRO A 385 -9.13 -8.62 -29.85
CA PRO A 385 -10.40 -9.17 -29.39
C PRO A 385 -11.52 -8.12 -29.52
N PRO A 386 -12.73 -8.51 -29.99
CA PRO A 386 -13.83 -7.54 -30.16
C PRO A 386 -14.35 -6.99 -28.83
N SER A 387 -14.20 -7.75 -27.74
CA SER A 387 -14.45 -7.37 -26.36
C SER A 387 -13.55 -8.17 -25.42
N LEU A 388 -13.42 -7.76 -24.16
CA LEU A 388 -12.66 -8.53 -23.16
C LEU A 388 -13.31 -9.89 -22.86
N ASP A 389 -14.63 -10.03 -23.01
CA ASP A 389 -15.32 -11.31 -22.82
C ASP A 389 -14.84 -12.39 -23.79
N ALA A 390 -14.34 -12.01 -24.96
CA ALA A 390 -13.78 -12.94 -25.95
C ALA A 390 -12.50 -13.64 -25.46
N LEU A 391 -11.85 -13.13 -24.40
CA LEU A 391 -10.68 -13.75 -23.78
C LEU A 391 -11.07 -14.92 -22.85
N VAL A 392 -12.34 -15.00 -22.43
CA VAL A 392 -12.82 -16.03 -21.50
C VAL A 392 -13.48 -17.18 -22.26
N PRO A 393 -13.24 -18.46 -21.91
CA PRO A 393 -12.32 -18.94 -20.88
C PRO A 393 -10.91 -19.28 -21.39
N ALA A 394 -10.65 -19.09 -22.69
CA ALA A 394 -9.47 -19.66 -23.36
C ALA A 394 -8.14 -18.98 -23.00
N TYR A 395 -8.17 -17.68 -22.70
CA TYR A 395 -6.99 -16.88 -22.35
C TYR A 395 -7.01 -16.41 -20.89
N LEU A 396 -8.19 -16.36 -20.27
CA LEU A 396 -8.40 -15.95 -18.89
C LEU A 396 -9.52 -16.80 -18.27
N PRO A 397 -9.40 -17.20 -16.98
CA PRO A 397 -10.45 -17.97 -16.31
C PRO A 397 -11.72 -17.14 -16.08
N ARG A 398 -11.57 -15.84 -15.78
CA ARG A 398 -12.67 -14.89 -15.58
C ARG A 398 -12.17 -13.45 -15.73
N LEU A 399 -13.08 -12.53 -16.04
CA LEU A 399 -12.78 -11.10 -15.97
C LEU A 399 -12.92 -10.58 -14.54
N ASN A 400 -11.93 -9.81 -14.09
CA ASN A 400 -11.97 -9.06 -12.84
C ASN A 400 -12.45 -7.63 -13.12
N ALA A 401 -13.16 -7.04 -12.15
CA ALA A 401 -13.37 -5.59 -12.14
C ALA A 401 -12.04 -4.88 -11.86
N ASP A 402 -11.88 -3.67 -12.39
CA ASP A 402 -10.73 -2.82 -12.13
C ASP A 402 -10.67 -2.49 -10.61
N PRO A 403 -9.62 -2.89 -9.87
CA PRO A 403 -9.50 -2.61 -8.45
C PRO A 403 -9.59 -1.12 -8.11
N MET A 404 -9.16 -0.24 -9.02
CA MET A 404 -9.13 1.20 -8.79
C MET A 404 -10.52 1.84 -8.91
N THR A 405 -11.34 1.34 -9.84
CA THR A 405 -12.66 1.92 -10.14
C THR A 405 -13.82 1.09 -9.60
N GLY A 406 -13.68 -0.22 -9.43
CA GLY A 406 -14.77 -1.12 -9.06
C GLY A 406 -15.79 -1.39 -10.18
N TYR A 407 -15.46 -1.01 -11.41
CA TYR A 407 -16.20 -1.29 -12.64
C TYR A 407 -15.38 -2.17 -13.57
N ASP A 408 -16.00 -2.67 -14.63
CA ASP A 408 -15.28 -3.36 -15.70
C ASP A 408 -14.34 -2.40 -16.43
N PHE A 409 -13.31 -2.95 -17.09
CA PHE A 409 -12.35 -2.15 -17.85
C PHE A 409 -12.98 -1.57 -19.13
N ASP A 410 -12.76 -0.28 -19.40
CA ASP A 410 -13.30 0.47 -20.54
C ASP A 410 -12.59 0.15 -21.88
N TYR A 411 -12.48 -1.14 -22.23
CA TYR A 411 -11.78 -1.60 -23.44
C TYR A 411 -12.49 -1.18 -24.74
N ARG A 412 -11.70 -0.79 -25.75
CA ARG A 412 -12.17 -0.57 -27.12
C ARG A 412 -11.29 -1.34 -28.12
N PRO A 413 -11.88 -2.04 -29.11
CA PRO A 413 -11.17 -2.86 -30.10
C PRO A 413 -10.45 -2.03 -31.19
N GLN A 414 -10.00 -0.83 -30.85
CA GLN A 414 -9.23 0.05 -31.74
C GLN A 414 -7.75 -0.05 -31.35
N ALA A 415 -6.86 -0.21 -32.33
CA ALA A 415 -5.43 -0.04 -32.08
C ALA A 415 -5.17 1.40 -31.65
N ALA A 416 -4.55 1.60 -30.48
CA ALA A 416 -4.12 2.93 -30.08
C ALA A 416 -3.09 3.47 -31.09
N GLU A 417 -3.09 4.79 -31.34
CA GLU A 417 -2.10 5.42 -32.23
C GLU A 417 -0.65 5.17 -31.78
N SER A 418 -0.45 4.91 -30.48
CA SER A 418 0.81 4.58 -29.82
C SER A 418 1.20 3.09 -29.87
N GLY A 419 0.38 2.22 -30.46
CA GLY A 419 0.42 0.79 -30.21
C GLY A 419 -0.26 0.42 -28.88
N GLY A 420 -0.82 -0.78 -28.81
CA GLY A 420 -1.54 -1.30 -27.64
C GLY A 420 -3.07 -1.18 -27.70
N PHE A 421 -3.71 -1.48 -26.57
CA PHE A 421 -5.16 -1.62 -26.43
C PHE A 421 -5.79 -0.42 -25.71
N VAL A 422 -6.73 0.26 -26.38
CA VAL A 422 -7.42 1.44 -25.82
C VAL A 422 -8.27 1.05 -24.60
N GLY A 423 -8.14 1.82 -23.52
CA GLY A 423 -8.83 1.61 -22.24
C GLY A 423 -8.09 0.71 -21.25
N LEU A 424 -6.99 0.09 -21.68
CA LEU A 424 -6.09 -0.71 -20.84
C LEU A 424 -4.76 0.00 -20.56
N GLU A 425 -4.70 1.31 -20.79
CA GLU A 425 -3.50 2.10 -20.51
C GLU A 425 -3.16 2.06 -19.02
N THR A 426 -1.87 2.12 -18.74
CA THR A 426 -1.35 2.08 -17.39
C THR A 426 -1.75 3.33 -16.62
N VAL A 427 -2.14 3.11 -15.37
CA VAL A 427 -2.47 4.18 -14.45
C VAL A 427 -1.17 4.81 -13.94
N THR A 428 -0.96 6.05 -14.35
CA THR A 428 0.13 6.92 -13.89
C THR A 428 -0.37 7.88 -12.82
N ARG A 429 0.49 8.75 -12.29
CA ARG A 429 0.04 9.81 -11.37
C ARG A 429 -0.86 10.83 -12.05
N ASP A 430 -0.70 11.02 -13.35
CA ASP A 430 -1.39 12.08 -14.09
C ASP A 430 -2.84 11.70 -14.41
N ASN A 431 -3.10 10.43 -14.70
CA ASN A 431 -4.46 9.93 -14.98
C ASN A 431 -5.14 9.29 -13.74
N ALA A 432 -4.39 9.01 -12.66
CA ALA A 432 -4.93 8.39 -11.45
C ALA A 432 -6.10 9.17 -10.85
N GLU A 433 -6.02 10.51 -10.83
CA GLU A 433 -7.09 11.34 -10.26
C GLU A 433 -8.38 11.28 -11.11
N GLU A 434 -8.26 11.15 -12.44
CA GLU A 434 -9.43 10.99 -13.30
C GLU A 434 -10.11 9.63 -13.06
N LEU A 435 -9.33 8.56 -12.97
CA LEU A 435 -9.84 7.21 -12.67
C LEU A 435 -10.41 7.14 -11.26
N ARG A 436 -9.78 7.81 -10.29
CA ARG A 436 -10.28 7.92 -8.91
C ARG A 436 -11.67 8.56 -8.87
N ARG A 437 -11.93 9.58 -9.70
CA ARG A 437 -13.26 10.21 -9.82
C ARG A 437 -14.31 9.29 -10.42
N LYS A 438 -13.90 8.27 -11.19
CA LYS A 438 -14.79 7.23 -11.74
C LYS A 438 -15.01 6.08 -10.76
N ARG A 439 -14.35 6.05 -9.60
CA ARG A 439 -14.51 4.98 -8.61
C ARG A 439 -15.98 4.82 -8.22
N ARG A 440 -16.45 3.58 -8.26
CA ARG A 440 -17.66 3.10 -7.64
C ARG A 440 -17.50 3.35 -6.14
N THR A 441 -17.93 4.52 -5.70
CA THR A 441 -17.96 4.81 -4.28
C THR A 441 -18.98 3.86 -3.66
N PRO A 442 -18.64 3.10 -2.60
CA PRO A 442 -19.67 2.43 -1.84
C PRO A 442 -20.70 3.48 -1.43
N ALA A 443 -21.98 3.14 -1.49
CA ALA A 443 -23.08 4.05 -1.20
C ALA A 443 -22.97 4.75 0.17
N ILE A 444 -22.00 4.37 1.01
CA ILE A 444 -21.79 4.84 2.37
C ILE A 444 -21.01 6.17 2.46
N LEU A 445 -20.30 6.65 1.44
CA LEU A 445 -19.41 7.81 1.65
C LEU A 445 -19.27 8.77 0.46
N SER A 446 -20.32 9.52 0.16
CA SER A 446 -20.16 10.88 -0.36
C SER A 446 -19.91 11.87 0.81
N PRO A 447 -19.37 13.08 0.59
CA PRO A 447 -19.33 14.13 1.63
C PRO A 447 -20.72 14.46 2.21
N ARG A 448 -21.79 14.06 1.51
CA ARG A 448 -23.16 14.10 2.04
C ARG A 448 -23.45 12.92 2.95
N ALA A 449 -23.07 11.70 2.58
CA ALA A 449 -23.18 10.54 3.44
C ALA A 449 -22.38 10.73 4.76
N SER A 450 -21.22 11.38 4.73
CA SER A 450 -20.50 11.74 5.98
C SER A 450 -21.21 12.81 6.82
N LYS A 451 -22.03 13.68 6.22
CA LYS A 451 -22.92 14.60 6.96
C LYS A 451 -24.13 13.87 7.55
N TRP A 452 -24.73 12.96 6.79
CA TRP A 452 -25.88 12.17 7.22
C TRP A 452 -25.49 11.21 8.35
N ARG A 453 -24.37 10.50 8.21
CA ARG A 453 -23.80 9.63 9.24
C ARG A 453 -23.47 10.40 10.53
N ARG A 454 -22.82 11.57 10.43
CA ARG A 454 -22.61 12.45 11.60
C ARG A 454 -23.93 12.87 12.26
N TYR A 455 -24.95 13.17 11.47
CA TYR A 455 -26.28 13.46 12.00
C TYR A 455 -26.86 12.26 12.76
N VAL A 456 -26.79 11.04 12.19
CA VAL A 456 -27.30 9.83 12.84
C VAL A 456 -26.54 9.50 14.13
N ILE A 457 -25.21 9.64 14.13
CA ILE A 457 -24.37 9.45 15.32
C ILE A 457 -24.77 10.45 16.40
N GLY A 458 -24.75 11.75 16.09
CA GLY A 458 -25.12 12.79 17.05
C GLY A 458 -26.57 12.69 17.53
N PHE A 459 -27.50 12.22 16.69
CA PHE A 459 -28.88 11.95 17.07
C PHE A 459 -28.96 10.75 18.04
N SER A 460 -28.19 9.69 17.77
CA SER A 460 -28.16 8.49 18.61
C SER A 460 -27.55 8.77 19.99
N GLU A 461 -26.51 9.61 20.04
CA GLU A 461 -25.89 10.07 21.28
C GLU A 461 -26.83 10.97 22.07
N ARG A 462 -27.48 11.95 21.42
CA ARG A 462 -28.42 12.88 22.06
C ARG A 462 -29.54 12.16 22.82
N TYR A 463 -30.09 11.09 22.26
CA TYR A 463 -31.20 10.34 22.86
C TYR A 463 -30.76 9.08 23.61
N ASP A 464 -29.45 8.89 23.83
CA ASP A 464 -28.86 7.72 24.47
C ASP A 464 -29.44 6.39 23.94
N PHE A 465 -29.26 6.15 22.64
CA PHE A 465 -29.81 4.97 21.98
C PHE A 465 -29.19 3.68 22.52
N SER A 466 -30.05 2.70 22.82
CA SER A 466 -29.67 1.30 23.05
C SER A 466 -29.08 0.67 21.79
N GLU A 467 -28.37 -0.45 21.94
CA GLU A 467 -27.76 -1.18 20.82
C GLU A 467 -28.79 -1.54 19.72
N SER A 468 -29.98 -1.99 20.10
CA SER A 468 -31.07 -2.27 19.14
C SER A 468 -31.55 -1.03 18.39
N GLN A 469 -31.60 0.14 19.05
CA GLN A 469 -31.96 1.41 18.42
C GLN A 469 -30.86 1.90 17.48
N ARG A 470 -29.58 1.75 17.85
CA ARG A 470 -28.43 2.08 16.99
C ARG A 470 -28.41 1.21 15.73
N ASN A 471 -28.68 -0.09 15.87
CA ASN A 471 -28.81 -1.00 14.73
C ASN A 471 -29.95 -0.60 13.78
N SER A 472 -31.08 -0.16 14.35
CA SER A 472 -32.21 0.35 13.55
C SER A 472 -31.89 1.68 12.85
N ALA A 473 -31.17 2.58 13.52
CA ALA A 473 -30.72 3.85 12.95
C ALA A 473 -29.72 3.66 11.80
N GLU A 474 -28.77 2.73 11.97
CA GLU A 474 -27.81 2.34 10.94
C GLU A 474 -28.51 1.69 9.73
N ALA A 475 -29.53 0.86 9.94
CA ALA A 475 -30.32 0.28 8.86
C ALA A 475 -31.09 1.35 8.06
N ILE A 476 -31.63 2.38 8.73
CA ILE A 476 -32.28 3.53 8.07
C ILE A 476 -31.25 4.30 7.23
N LEU A 477 -30.07 4.58 7.80
CA LEU A 477 -29.02 5.32 7.11
C LEU A 477 -28.58 4.59 5.84
N ARG A 478 -28.31 3.29 5.92
CA ARG A 478 -27.90 2.46 4.77
C ARG A 478 -28.91 2.44 3.63
N ASP A 479 -30.20 2.35 3.95
CA ASP A 479 -31.27 2.38 2.95
C ASP A 479 -31.33 3.74 2.21
N ILE A 480 -31.23 4.83 2.97
CA ILE A 480 -31.24 6.19 2.42
C ILE A 480 -29.98 6.47 1.59
N GLU A 481 -28.83 6.04 2.07
CA GLU A 481 -27.54 6.09 1.36
C GLU A 481 -27.58 5.33 0.03
N ALA A 482 -28.16 4.12 0.00
CA ALA A 482 -28.33 3.34 -1.23
C ALA A 482 -29.21 4.07 -2.27
N ARG A 483 -30.30 4.69 -1.84
CA ARG A 483 -31.19 5.48 -2.72
C ARG A 483 -30.54 6.76 -3.22
N ALA A 484 -29.74 7.42 -2.37
CA ALA A 484 -28.96 8.59 -2.76
C ALA A 484 -27.90 8.22 -3.81
N ALA A 485 -27.19 7.11 -3.62
CA ALA A 485 -26.21 6.61 -4.59
C ALA A 485 -26.86 6.29 -5.95
N ALA A 486 -28.05 5.69 -5.97
CA ALA A 486 -28.79 5.44 -7.21
C ALA A 486 -29.17 6.75 -7.94
N PHE A 487 -29.57 7.78 -7.19
CA PHE A 487 -29.82 9.11 -7.75
C PHE A 487 -28.54 9.74 -8.33
N GLU A 488 -27.43 9.68 -7.59
CA GLU A 488 -26.15 10.26 -8.01
C GLU A 488 -25.58 9.56 -9.25
N ARG A 489 -25.77 8.24 -9.41
CA ARG A 489 -25.41 7.53 -10.66
C ARG A 489 -26.12 8.09 -11.89
N THR A 490 -27.38 8.51 -11.75
CA THR A 490 -28.20 8.95 -12.88
C THR A 490 -28.10 10.45 -13.16
N GLN A 491 -27.89 11.28 -12.14
CA GLN A 491 -27.91 12.76 -12.26
C GLN A 491 -26.57 13.43 -11.90
N GLY A 492 -25.63 12.72 -11.29
CA GLY A 492 -24.41 13.30 -10.72
C GLY A 492 -23.53 14.01 -11.75
N ALA A 493 -23.29 13.39 -12.91
CA ALA A 493 -22.49 13.99 -13.98
C ALA A 493 -23.09 15.31 -14.50
N ARG A 494 -24.42 15.38 -14.64
CA ARG A 494 -25.14 16.58 -15.10
C ARG A 494 -25.12 17.69 -14.05
N ILE A 495 -25.26 17.33 -12.77
CA ILE A 495 -25.16 18.31 -11.66
C ILE A 495 -23.75 18.88 -11.59
N LYS A 496 -22.72 18.04 -11.77
CA LYS A 496 -21.33 18.48 -11.79
C LYS A 496 -21.05 19.44 -12.95
N GLN A 497 -21.50 19.11 -14.16
CA GLN A 497 -21.39 20.00 -15.34
C GLN A 497 -22.03 21.37 -15.10
N LEU A 498 -23.18 21.43 -14.42
CA LEU A 498 -23.83 22.70 -14.07
C LEU A 498 -23.03 23.51 -13.04
N LEU A 499 -22.44 22.84 -12.03
CA LEU A 499 -21.59 23.49 -11.03
C LEU A 499 -20.29 24.03 -11.64
N ASP A 500 -19.65 23.25 -12.51
CA ASP A 500 -18.42 23.64 -13.22
C ASP A 500 -18.68 24.80 -14.19
N ALA A 501 -19.89 24.89 -14.75
CA ALA A 501 -20.35 25.99 -15.58
C ALA A 501 -20.83 27.23 -14.77
N GLY A 502 -20.78 27.18 -13.43
CA GLY A 502 -21.22 28.28 -12.56
C GLY A 502 -22.74 28.40 -12.38
N ASP A 503 -23.54 27.52 -12.97
CA ASP A 503 -25.01 27.49 -12.82
C ASP A 503 -25.44 26.77 -11.53
N THR A 504 -25.15 27.45 -10.42
CA THR A 504 -25.43 26.94 -9.08
C THR A 504 -26.93 26.84 -8.76
N GLN A 505 -27.78 27.63 -9.44
CA GLN A 505 -29.22 27.66 -9.19
C GLN A 505 -29.91 26.42 -9.78
N THR A 506 -29.58 26.06 -11.02
CA THR A 506 -30.11 24.84 -11.65
C THR A 506 -29.56 23.59 -10.98
N ALA A 507 -28.27 23.60 -10.59
CA ALA A 507 -27.66 22.52 -9.82
C ALA A 507 -28.39 22.27 -8.49
N LYS A 508 -28.68 23.33 -7.71
CA LYS A 508 -29.50 23.24 -6.48
C LYS A 508 -30.89 22.69 -6.75
N GLY A 509 -31.56 23.16 -7.82
CA GLY A 509 -32.88 22.65 -8.21
C GLY A 509 -32.89 21.14 -8.47
N ARG A 510 -31.84 20.63 -9.13
CA ARG A 510 -31.66 19.20 -9.40
C ARG A 510 -31.28 18.38 -8.18
N MET A 511 -30.67 18.99 -7.16
CA MET A 511 -30.31 18.30 -5.92
C MET A 511 -31.47 18.09 -4.94
N LYS A 512 -32.63 18.74 -5.13
CA LYS A 512 -33.83 18.61 -4.26
C LYS A 512 -34.23 17.17 -3.89
N PRO A 513 -34.11 16.15 -4.76
CA PRO A 513 -34.40 14.77 -4.38
C PRO A 513 -33.50 14.24 -3.25
N LEU A 514 -32.25 14.70 -3.17
CA LEU A 514 -31.34 14.34 -2.07
C LEU A 514 -31.76 15.01 -0.75
N ASP A 515 -32.24 16.26 -0.80
CA ASP A 515 -32.77 16.95 0.39
C ASP A 515 -34.00 16.20 0.94
N ARG A 516 -34.88 15.72 0.06
CA ARG A 516 -36.04 14.91 0.46
C ARG A 516 -35.63 13.59 1.12
N LEU A 517 -34.56 12.95 0.65
CA LEU A 517 -34.02 11.74 1.27
C LEU A 517 -33.48 12.01 2.67
N PHE A 518 -32.84 13.16 2.89
CA PHE A 518 -32.39 13.59 4.21
C PHE A 518 -33.56 13.88 5.16
N ASP A 519 -34.60 14.56 4.68
CA ASP A 519 -35.83 14.80 5.44
C ASP A 519 -36.52 13.49 5.81
N GLU A 520 -36.54 12.52 4.89
CA GLU A 520 -37.09 11.18 5.12
C GLU A 520 -36.28 10.43 6.19
N MET A 521 -34.96 10.48 6.12
CA MET A 521 -34.07 9.90 7.13
C MET A 521 -34.37 10.47 8.51
N THR A 522 -34.42 11.80 8.62
CA THR A 522 -34.68 12.51 9.87
C THR A 522 -36.02 12.09 10.48
N LYS A 523 -37.09 12.06 9.69
CA LYS A 523 -38.43 11.61 10.14
C LYS A 523 -38.46 10.15 10.58
N ARG A 524 -37.65 9.29 9.97
CA ARG A 524 -37.55 7.87 10.38
C ARG A 524 -36.78 7.73 11.68
N LEU A 525 -35.71 8.50 11.88
CA LEU A 525 -34.95 8.54 13.13
C LEU A 525 -35.79 9.07 14.30
N GLU A 526 -36.62 10.09 14.06
CA GLU A 526 -37.54 10.66 15.06
C GLU A 526 -38.55 9.65 15.63
N ARG A 527 -38.70 8.47 15.03
CA ARG A 527 -39.59 7.41 15.52
C ARG A 527 -38.90 6.43 16.47
N LEU A 528 -37.57 6.42 16.51
CA LEU A 528 -36.79 5.47 17.30
C LEU A 528 -36.69 5.80 18.81
N PRO A 529 -36.59 7.07 19.25
CA PRO A 529 -36.51 7.39 20.67
C PRO A 529 -37.83 7.08 21.41
N THR A 530 -37.72 6.49 22.58
CA THR A 530 -38.84 6.23 23.52
C THR A 530 -39.37 7.53 24.13
N ALA A 531 -40.58 7.49 24.69
CA ALA A 531 -41.16 8.67 25.38
C ALA A 531 -40.28 9.16 26.54
N ALA A 532 -39.63 8.24 27.28
CA ALA A 532 -38.71 8.58 28.35
C ALA A 532 -37.43 9.26 27.84
N GLN A 533 -36.82 8.75 26.76
CA GLN A 533 -35.65 9.39 26.14
C GLN A 533 -35.98 10.79 25.61
N ARG A 534 -37.19 11.02 25.08
CA ARG A 534 -37.62 12.35 24.64
C ARG A 534 -37.81 13.33 25.80
N ALA A 535 -38.41 12.86 26.90
CA ALA A 535 -38.59 13.68 28.11
C ALA A 535 -37.23 14.05 28.73
N ALA A 536 -36.28 13.12 28.79
CA ALA A 536 -34.94 13.38 29.33
C ALA A 536 -34.19 14.48 28.57
N VAL A 537 -34.31 14.51 27.24
CA VAL A 537 -33.68 15.55 26.40
C VAL A 537 -34.42 16.90 26.51
N ALA A 538 -35.74 16.89 26.73
CA ALA A 538 -36.51 18.12 26.97
C ALA A 538 -36.18 18.75 28.33
N ASP A 539 -35.95 17.93 29.35
CA ASP A 539 -35.54 18.35 30.69
C ASP A 539 -34.08 18.85 30.74
N SER A 540 -33.19 18.34 29.87
CA SER A 540 -31.81 18.84 29.77
C SER A 540 -31.77 20.22 29.10
N ASN A 541 -32.57 20.44 28.06
CA ASN A 541 -32.60 21.73 27.36
C ASN A 541 -33.25 22.85 28.18
N THR A 542 -34.12 22.52 29.14
CA THR A 542 -34.76 23.52 30.03
C THR A 542 -33.92 23.88 31.26
N ARG A 543 -32.77 23.21 31.48
CA ARG A 543 -31.82 23.51 32.55
C ARG A 543 -30.60 24.32 32.08
N GLU A 544 -30.41 24.48 30.77
CA GLU A 544 -29.33 25.27 30.16
C GLU A 544 -29.77 26.68 29.72
N ASP A 545 -31.07 26.96 29.71
CA ASP A 545 -31.66 28.31 29.60
C ASP A 545 -31.99 28.88 30.99
#